data_AF-E8LJ09-F1
#
_entry.id   AF-E8LJ09-F1
#
_cell.length_a   1.000
_cell.length_b   1.000
_cell.length_c   1.000
_cell.angle_alpha   90.00
_cell.angle_beta   90.00
_cell.angle_gamma   90.00
#
_symmetry.space_group_name_H-M   'P 1'
#
loop_
_entity.id
_entity.type
_entity.pdbx_description
1 polymer ?
#
loop_
_entity_poly.entity_id
_entity_poly.type
_entity_poly.pdbx_seq_one_letter_code
_entity_poly.pdbx_strand_id
1 'polypeptide(L)'
;MNSKEIYFLFDRNGIKTHAVIPIDTYEAFVGLKSMVKNTASLSGHEIYTMTAKHITAHGYPSGRRFKPSFVILKGSKAALICVKSLPANVTELREQLKDSGKLELDQENNCFVFTSDVEFSSASSAAAVVAGNVRNGLDVWINREGFSLKHSGFGTVARKNKKGLKNGKA
;
A
#
# COMPACT_ATOMS: atom_id res chain seq x y z
N MET A 1 12.23 -39.33 -14.47
CA MET A 1 12.58 -37.89 -14.57
C MET A 1 11.38 -37.18 -15.15
N ASN A 2 10.55 -36.53 -14.33
CA ASN A 2 9.33 -35.86 -14.81
C ASN A 2 9.68 -34.40 -15.11
N SER A 3 10.06 -34.09 -16.36
CA SER A 3 10.38 -32.72 -16.77
C SER A 3 9.07 -31.91 -16.81
N LYS A 4 8.86 -31.07 -15.80
CA LYS A 4 7.75 -30.11 -15.75
C LYS A 4 8.09 -28.90 -16.62
N GLU A 5 8.09 -29.09 -17.93
CA GLU A 5 8.39 -28.03 -18.87
C GLU A 5 7.18 -27.12 -19.08
N ILE A 6 7.42 -25.81 -19.00
CA ILE A 6 6.42 -24.78 -19.22
C ILE A 6 6.81 -24.04 -20.49
N TYR A 7 5.93 -24.03 -21.47
CA TYR A 7 6.12 -23.32 -22.73
C TYR A 7 5.34 -22.01 -22.72
N PHE A 8 5.93 -20.95 -23.25
CA PHE A 8 5.26 -19.66 -23.39
C PHE A 8 4.98 -19.39 -24.87
N LEU A 9 3.75 -18.98 -25.16
CA LEU A 9 3.34 -18.55 -26.49
C LEU A 9 3.48 -17.03 -26.60
N PHE A 10 4.05 -16.58 -27.71
CA PHE A 10 4.30 -15.17 -28.00
C PHE A 10 3.37 -14.70 -29.12
N ASP A 11 2.85 -13.49 -28.99
CA ASP A 11 2.17 -12.79 -30.08
C ASP A 11 3.19 -12.25 -31.11
N ARG A 12 2.70 -11.76 -32.25
CA ARG A 12 3.48 -11.19 -33.37
C ARG A 12 4.44 -10.07 -32.94
N ASN A 13 4.12 -9.40 -31.82
CA ASN A 13 4.94 -8.34 -31.24
C ASN A 13 5.98 -8.84 -30.23
N GLY A 14 6.15 -10.17 -30.08
CA GLY A 14 7.07 -10.78 -29.11
C GLY A 14 6.60 -10.71 -27.66
N ILE A 15 5.31 -10.45 -27.42
CA ILE A 15 4.72 -10.38 -26.08
C ILE A 15 4.21 -11.77 -25.68
N LYS A 16 4.59 -12.24 -24.48
CA LYS A 16 4.06 -13.49 -23.91
C LYS A 16 2.57 -13.33 -23.60
N THR A 17 1.71 -14.11 -24.24
CA THR A 17 0.25 -14.02 -24.06
C THR A 17 -0.32 -15.24 -23.33
N HIS A 18 0.23 -16.42 -23.57
CA HIS A 18 -0.26 -17.67 -23.01
C HIS A 18 0.90 -18.54 -22.53
N ALA A 19 0.60 -19.49 -21.65
CA ALA A 19 1.52 -20.52 -21.23
C ALA A 19 0.86 -21.90 -21.39
N VAL A 20 1.60 -22.86 -21.92
CA VAL A 20 1.21 -24.27 -21.99
C VAL A 20 1.95 -24.97 -20.86
N ILE A 21 1.19 -25.61 -19.98
CA ILE A 21 1.69 -26.23 -18.75
C ILE A 21 1.12 -27.64 -18.58
N PRO A 22 1.85 -28.57 -17.94
CA PRO A 22 1.32 -29.88 -17.57
C PRO A 22 0.12 -29.73 -16.63
N ILE A 23 -0.88 -30.59 -16.80
CA ILE A 23 -2.14 -30.51 -16.04
C ILE A 23 -1.91 -30.62 -14.52
N ASP A 24 -1.02 -31.51 -14.07
CA ASP A 24 -0.65 -31.63 -12.66
C ASP A 24 -0.07 -30.32 -12.07
N THR A 25 0.60 -29.54 -12.91
CA THR A 25 1.17 -28.25 -12.49
C THR A 25 0.08 -27.19 -12.39
N TYR A 26 -0.90 -27.22 -13.30
CA TYR A 26 -2.09 -26.38 -13.21
C TYR A 26 -2.90 -26.68 -11.94
N GLU A 27 -3.14 -27.95 -11.63
CA GLU A 27 -3.87 -28.37 -10.43
C GLU A 27 -3.17 -27.93 -9.14
N ALA A 28 -1.84 -28.06 -9.08
CA ALA A 28 -1.06 -27.56 -7.95
C ALA A 28 -1.21 -26.04 -7.77
N PHE A 29 -1.21 -25.26 -8.86
CA PHE A 29 -1.45 -23.81 -8.78
C PHE A 29 -2.87 -23.46 -8.34
N VAL A 30 -3.87 -24.22 -8.80
CA VAL A 30 -5.26 -24.03 -8.37
C VAL A 30 -5.42 -24.36 -6.87
N GLY A 31 -4.77 -25.44 -6.39
CA GLY A 31 -4.72 -25.78 -4.97
C GLY A 31 -4.03 -24.71 -4.13
N LEU A 32 -2.87 -24.21 -4.57
CA LEU A 32 -2.22 -23.08 -3.90
C LEU A 32 -3.11 -21.83 -3.89
N LYS A 33 -3.79 -21.52 -5.00
CA LYS A 33 -4.71 -20.39 -5.09
C LYS A 33 -5.89 -20.52 -4.12
N SER A 34 -6.44 -21.72 -3.92
CA SER A 34 -7.54 -21.94 -2.97
C SER A 34 -7.08 -21.81 -1.52
N MET A 35 -5.86 -22.25 -1.21
CA MET A 35 -5.25 -22.09 0.12
C MET A 35 -4.95 -20.62 0.44
N VAL A 36 -4.48 -19.84 -0.54
CA VAL A 36 -4.25 -18.40 -0.38
C VAL A 36 -5.57 -17.62 -0.27
N LYS A 37 -6.65 -18.04 -0.95
CA LYS A 37 -7.97 -17.43 -0.80
C LYS A 37 -8.54 -17.52 0.62
N ASN A 38 -8.16 -18.53 1.39
CA ASN A 38 -8.61 -18.69 2.77
C ASN A 38 -7.78 -17.89 3.79
N THR A 39 -6.65 -17.30 3.38
CA THR A 39 -5.77 -16.52 4.29
C THR A 39 -5.84 -15.01 4.09
N ALA A 40 -6.63 -14.51 3.12
CA ALA A 40 -6.89 -13.08 2.98
C ALA A 40 -8.34 -12.82 2.56
N SER A 41 -9.06 -12.08 3.40
CA SER A 41 -10.34 -11.46 3.05
C SER A 41 -10.24 -10.81 1.66
N LEU A 42 -11.08 -11.27 0.73
CA LEU A 42 -11.21 -10.92 -0.69
C LEU A 42 -11.63 -9.47 -0.97
N SER A 43 -11.20 -8.49 -0.19
CA SER A 43 -11.12 -7.12 -0.72
C SER A 43 -9.84 -7.09 -1.53
N GLY A 44 -9.93 -6.93 -2.85
CA GLY A 44 -8.83 -7.08 -3.83
C GLY A 44 -7.66 -6.10 -3.68
N HIS A 45 -7.51 -5.47 -2.52
CA HIS A 45 -6.42 -4.57 -2.18
C HIS A 45 -5.59 -5.18 -1.05
N GLU A 46 -4.28 -5.21 -1.27
CA GLU A 46 -3.33 -5.58 -0.24
C GLU A 46 -3.42 -4.61 0.93
N ILE A 47 -3.68 -5.13 2.13
CA ILE A 47 -3.79 -4.32 3.35
C ILE A 47 -2.40 -4.02 3.87
N TYR A 48 -2.11 -2.73 3.98
CA TYR A 48 -0.94 -2.19 4.65
C TYR A 48 -1.32 -1.72 6.04
N THR A 49 -0.44 -2.00 6.98
CA THR A 49 -0.56 -1.62 8.38
C THR A 49 0.51 -0.59 8.71
N MET A 50 0.12 0.45 9.44
CA MET A 50 1.06 1.40 10.02
C MET A 50 0.90 1.38 11.54
N THR A 51 2.00 1.15 12.22
CA THR A 51 2.09 1.23 13.69
C THR A 51 2.84 2.49 14.09
N ALA A 52 2.24 3.33 14.93
CA ALA A 52 2.84 4.54 15.45
C ALA A 52 2.63 4.62 16.98
N LYS A 53 3.72 4.48 17.76
CA LYS A 53 3.67 4.44 19.23
C LYS A 53 2.69 3.37 19.74
N HIS A 54 1.47 3.76 20.13
CA HIS A 54 0.42 2.89 20.68
C HIS A 54 -0.80 2.76 19.73
N ILE A 55 -0.64 3.16 18.48
CA ILE A 55 -1.73 3.34 17.52
C ILE A 55 -1.45 2.47 16.31
N THR A 56 -2.46 1.73 15.89
CA THR A 56 -2.41 0.89 14.69
C THR A 56 -3.49 1.34 13.73
N ALA A 57 -3.10 1.58 12.48
CA ALA A 57 -4.03 1.86 11.39
C ALA A 57 -3.82 0.86 10.26
N HIS A 58 -4.94 0.52 9.61
CA HIS A 58 -4.97 -0.37 8.47
C HIS A 58 -5.54 0.38 7.28
N GLY A 59 -4.96 0.18 6.10
CA GLY A 59 -5.44 0.79 4.89
C GLY A 59 -4.85 0.15 3.66
N TYR A 60 -5.24 0.62 2.49
CA TYR A 60 -4.76 0.09 1.23
C TYR A 60 -4.61 1.19 0.18
N PRO A 61 -3.59 1.11 -0.69
CA PRO A 61 -3.45 2.02 -1.81
C PRO A 61 -4.54 1.74 -2.86
N SER A 62 -5.11 2.80 -3.41
CA SER A 62 -6.07 2.75 -4.51
C SER A 62 -5.65 3.67 -5.64
N GLY A 63 -6.05 3.36 -6.88
CA GLY A 63 -5.76 4.18 -8.05
C GLY A 63 -4.38 3.94 -8.69
N ARG A 64 -3.77 5.00 -9.23
CA ARG A 64 -2.57 4.90 -10.09
C ARG A 64 -1.32 4.67 -9.25
N ARG A 65 -0.49 3.67 -9.61
CA ARG A 65 0.78 3.37 -8.91
C ARG A 65 1.73 4.56 -8.73
N PHE A 66 1.73 5.50 -9.68
CA PHE A 66 2.58 6.70 -9.63
C PHE A 66 2.14 7.71 -8.55
N LYS A 67 0.83 7.84 -8.34
CA LYS A 67 0.24 8.74 -7.35
C LYS A 67 -0.96 8.03 -6.72
N PRO A 68 -0.69 7.06 -5.83
CA PRO A 68 -1.77 6.25 -5.26
C PRO A 68 -2.56 7.10 -4.27
N SER A 69 -3.88 7.07 -4.41
CA SER A 69 -4.80 7.38 -3.32
C SER A 69 -4.63 6.32 -2.23
N PHE A 70 -5.11 6.61 -1.02
CA PHE A 70 -4.98 5.67 0.08
C PHE A 70 -6.26 5.63 0.90
N VAL A 71 -6.82 4.44 1.08
CA VAL A 71 -8.05 4.26 1.85
C VAL A 71 -7.68 3.71 3.22
N ILE A 72 -8.06 4.41 4.28
CA ILE A 72 -7.98 3.93 5.65
C ILE A 72 -9.26 3.19 5.99
N LEU A 73 -9.13 2.02 6.60
CA LEU A 73 -10.26 1.18 7.00
C LEU A 73 -10.84 1.64 8.34
N LYS A 74 -12.15 1.43 8.51
CA LYS A 74 -12.84 1.59 9.79
C LYS A 74 -12.17 0.77 10.89
N GLY A 75 -12.20 1.29 12.11
CA GLY A 75 -11.52 0.74 13.29
C GLY A 75 -10.03 1.06 13.37
N SER A 76 -9.45 1.73 12.36
CA SER A 76 -8.08 2.24 12.45
C SER A 76 -7.97 3.31 13.52
N LYS A 77 -6.85 3.34 14.24
CA LYS A 77 -6.58 4.35 15.26
C LYS A 77 -5.74 5.49 14.68
N ALA A 78 -5.87 6.69 15.23
CA ALA A 78 -5.11 7.89 14.90
C ALA A 78 -4.66 8.64 16.17
N ALA A 79 -3.56 9.38 16.07
CA ALA A 79 -2.94 10.08 17.19
C ALA A 79 -3.80 11.23 17.67
N LEU A 80 -3.99 11.36 18.98
CA LEU A 80 -4.72 12.47 19.61
C LEU A 80 -3.99 13.81 19.43
N ILE A 81 -2.67 13.77 19.58
CA ILE A 81 -1.80 14.95 19.57
C ILE A 81 -1.14 15.09 18.19
N CYS A 82 -1.25 16.30 17.65
CA CYS A 82 -0.64 16.73 16.41
C CYS A 82 0.52 17.69 16.68
N VAL A 83 1.62 17.58 15.93
CA VAL A 83 2.70 18.57 16.01
C VAL A 83 2.31 19.89 15.35
N LYS A 84 2.72 21.03 15.92
CA LYS A 84 2.41 22.37 15.39
C LYS A 84 2.95 22.63 13.97
N SER A 85 3.93 21.84 13.54
CA SER A 85 4.52 21.90 12.19
C SER A 85 3.73 21.13 11.13
N LEU A 86 2.53 20.65 11.44
CA LEU A 86 1.68 20.00 10.43
C LEU A 86 1.23 21.00 9.36
N PRO A 87 1.28 20.59 8.08
CA PRO A 87 0.68 21.36 6.99
C PRO A 87 -0.81 21.66 7.22
N ALA A 88 -1.24 22.88 6.89
CA ALA A 88 -2.62 23.34 7.09
C ALA A 88 -3.66 22.41 6.45
N ASN A 89 -3.38 21.90 5.25
CA ASN A 89 -4.24 20.95 4.55
C ASN A 89 -4.50 19.65 5.32
N VAL A 90 -3.54 19.18 6.14
CA VAL A 90 -3.71 17.97 6.96
C VAL A 90 -4.55 18.27 8.19
N THR A 91 -4.38 19.46 8.78
CA THR A 91 -5.19 19.94 9.91
C THR A 91 -6.65 20.13 9.49
N GLU A 92 -6.90 20.81 8.37
CA GLU A 92 -8.25 21.00 7.81
C GLU A 92 -8.92 19.66 7.50
N LEU A 93 -8.21 18.72 6.85
CA LEU A 93 -8.75 17.40 6.54
C LEU A 93 -9.14 16.65 7.82
N ARG A 94 -8.38 16.82 8.89
CA ARG A 94 -8.67 16.18 10.17
C ARG A 94 -9.86 16.80 10.87
N GLU A 95 -10.03 18.12 10.80
CA GLU A 95 -11.23 18.81 11.28
C GLU A 95 -12.46 18.35 10.50
N GLN A 96 -12.39 18.30 9.17
CA GLN A 96 -13.47 17.76 8.33
C GLN A 96 -13.86 16.32 8.70
N LEU A 97 -12.89 15.47 9.05
CA LEU A 97 -13.15 14.10 9.47
C LEU A 97 -13.83 14.02 10.85
N LYS A 98 -13.53 14.95 11.75
CA LYS A 98 -14.24 15.08 13.04
C LYS A 98 -15.66 15.59 12.82
N ASP A 99 -15.82 16.65 12.03
CA ASP A 99 -17.12 17.27 11.75
C ASP A 99 -18.06 16.31 11.02
N SER A 100 -17.52 15.47 10.13
CA SER A 100 -18.29 14.42 9.44
C SER A 100 -18.57 13.18 10.28
N GLY A 101 -18.12 13.12 11.54
CA GLY A 101 -18.31 11.97 12.43
C GLY A 101 -17.52 10.73 12.01
N LYS A 102 -16.54 10.88 11.11
CA LYS A 102 -15.69 9.78 10.63
C LYS A 102 -14.52 9.48 11.55
N LEU A 103 -14.26 10.37 12.51
CA LEU A 103 -13.14 10.30 13.43
C LEU A 103 -13.63 10.63 14.84
N GLU A 104 -13.80 9.59 15.67
CA GLU A 104 -14.32 9.71 17.03
C GLU A 104 -13.20 9.61 18.06
N LEU A 105 -13.36 10.30 19.18
CA LEU A 105 -12.41 10.26 20.29
C LEU A 105 -12.68 9.02 21.13
N ASP A 106 -11.71 8.12 21.20
CA ASP A 106 -11.67 7.02 22.14
C ASP A 106 -10.98 7.50 23.43
N GLN A 107 -11.80 7.79 24.44
CA GLN A 107 -11.37 8.28 25.75
C GLN A 107 -10.56 7.22 26.53
N GLU A 108 -10.82 5.93 26.32
CA GLU A 108 -10.13 4.86 27.05
C GLU A 108 -8.68 4.72 26.58
N ASN A 109 -8.46 4.85 25.27
CA ASN A 109 -7.15 4.66 24.66
C ASN A 109 -6.39 5.98 24.37
N ASN A 110 -6.96 7.14 24.73
CA ASN A 110 -6.42 8.47 24.41
C ASN A 110 -6.03 8.60 22.93
N CYS A 111 -6.86 8.05 22.04
CA CYS A 111 -6.63 8.06 20.59
C CYS A 111 -7.92 8.37 19.84
N PHE A 112 -7.81 8.68 18.55
CA PHE A 112 -8.98 8.77 17.68
C PHE A 112 -9.18 7.46 16.94
N VAL A 113 -10.44 7.11 16.63
CA VAL A 113 -10.79 5.91 15.89
C VAL A 113 -11.61 6.29 14.67
N PHE A 114 -11.26 5.71 13.52
CA PHE A 114 -12.02 5.87 12.29
C PHE A 114 -13.31 5.04 12.38
N THR A 115 -14.47 5.68 12.27
CA THR A 115 -15.78 5.00 12.33
C THR A 115 -16.20 4.44 10.98
N SER A 116 -15.65 4.99 9.89
CA SER A 116 -15.91 4.56 8.52
C SER A 116 -14.62 4.45 7.71
N ASP A 117 -14.72 3.83 6.54
CA ASP A 117 -13.62 3.85 5.57
C ASP A 117 -13.45 5.27 4.99
N VAL A 118 -12.21 5.73 4.87
CA VAL A 118 -11.89 7.10 4.44
C VAL A 118 -10.84 7.07 3.35
N GLU A 119 -11.16 7.64 2.19
CA GLU A 119 -10.21 7.82 1.10
C GLU A 119 -9.43 9.14 1.25
N PHE A 120 -8.11 9.03 1.12
CA PHE A 120 -7.16 10.13 1.11
C PHE A 120 -6.57 10.28 -0.28
N SER A 121 -6.26 11.52 -0.67
CA SER A 121 -5.60 11.85 -1.93
C SER A 121 -4.19 11.28 -2.07
N SER A 122 -3.55 10.89 -0.96
CA SER A 122 -2.25 10.22 -0.97
C SER A 122 -1.97 9.43 0.33
N ALA A 123 -1.10 8.42 0.23
CA ALA A 123 -0.63 7.64 1.36
C ALA A 123 0.13 8.47 2.41
N SER A 124 0.81 9.56 2.00
CA SER A 124 1.50 10.46 2.92
C SER A 124 0.52 11.32 3.72
N SER A 125 -0.56 11.79 3.08
CA SER A 125 -1.63 12.50 3.78
C SER A 125 -2.29 11.59 4.83
N ALA A 126 -2.61 10.35 4.44
CA ALA A 126 -3.15 9.34 5.35
C ALA A 126 -2.22 9.08 6.55
N ALA A 127 -0.92 8.86 6.29
CA ALA A 127 0.08 8.66 7.33
C ALA A 127 0.20 9.85 8.28
N ALA A 128 0.14 11.08 7.74
CA ALA A 128 0.24 12.29 8.55
C ALA A 128 -0.98 12.49 9.47
N VAL A 129 -2.20 12.21 8.98
CA VAL A 129 -3.42 12.26 9.79
C VAL A 129 -3.37 11.22 10.90
N VAL A 130 -2.98 9.99 10.59
CA VAL A 130 -2.91 8.90 11.57
C VAL A 130 -1.81 9.14 12.60
N ALA A 131 -0.60 9.53 12.18
CA ALA A 131 0.53 9.66 13.09
C ALA A 131 0.56 11.00 13.85
N GLY A 132 -0.17 12.02 13.38
CA GLY A 132 -0.13 13.37 13.94
C GLY A 132 1.18 14.12 13.63
N ASN A 133 1.94 13.68 12.62
CA ASN A 133 3.16 14.32 12.16
C ASN A 133 3.44 13.97 10.69
N VAL A 134 4.19 14.81 9.98
CA VAL A 134 4.56 14.53 8.58
C VAL A 134 5.45 13.28 8.52
N ARG A 135 5.03 12.29 7.72
CA ARG A 135 5.77 11.06 7.47
C ARG A 135 5.70 10.68 6.00
N ASN A 136 6.73 9.96 5.53
CA ASN A 136 6.74 9.41 4.19
C ASN A 136 5.78 8.23 4.10
N GLY A 137 4.60 8.43 3.49
CA GLY A 137 3.60 7.39 3.31
C GLY A 137 4.18 6.13 2.65
N LEU A 138 5.09 6.28 1.68
CA LEU A 138 5.61 5.13 0.95
C LEU A 138 6.48 4.18 1.80
N ASP A 139 7.04 4.66 2.91
CA ASP A 139 7.93 3.87 3.76
C ASP A 139 7.22 3.32 5.02
N VAL A 140 6.19 3.99 5.52
CA VAL A 140 5.56 3.68 6.82
C VAL A 140 4.45 2.64 6.76
N TRP A 141 3.82 2.49 5.60
CA TRP A 141 2.77 1.50 5.38
C TRP A 141 3.43 0.18 4.99
N ILE A 142 3.26 -0.85 5.82
CA ILE A 142 3.91 -2.16 5.69
C ILE A 142 2.85 -3.24 5.44
N ASN A 143 3.05 -4.07 4.43
CA ASN A 143 2.17 -5.20 4.15
C ASN A 143 2.40 -6.37 5.15
N ARG A 144 1.64 -7.46 5.00
CA ARG A 144 1.80 -8.65 5.86
C ARG A 144 3.16 -9.34 5.71
N GLU A 145 3.83 -9.15 4.59
CA GLU A 145 5.14 -9.75 4.28
C GLU A 145 6.31 -8.88 4.78
N GLY A 146 6.06 -7.69 5.33
CA GLY A 146 7.10 -6.77 5.80
C GLY A 146 7.60 -5.78 4.74
N PHE A 147 7.00 -5.76 3.54
CA PHE A 147 7.32 -4.81 2.48
C PHE A 147 6.55 -3.50 2.63
N SER A 148 7.25 -2.38 2.44
CA SER A 148 6.59 -1.07 2.38
C SER A 148 5.98 -0.81 0.99
N LEU A 149 5.06 0.15 0.90
CA LEU A 149 4.49 0.62 -0.38
C LEU A 149 5.59 0.92 -1.44
N LYS A 150 6.72 1.49 -1.01
CA LYS A 150 7.88 1.74 -1.88
C LYS A 150 8.45 0.46 -2.48
N HIS A 151 8.57 -0.61 -1.69
CA HIS A 151 9.05 -1.91 -2.16
C HIS A 151 8.06 -2.57 -3.11
N SER A 152 6.76 -2.38 -2.88
CA SER A 152 5.68 -2.85 -3.75
C SER A 152 5.55 -2.09 -5.08
N GLY A 153 6.42 -1.10 -5.33
CA GLY A 153 6.48 -0.35 -6.59
C GLY A 153 5.54 0.85 -6.69
N PHE A 154 5.04 1.35 -5.55
CA PHE A 154 4.30 2.60 -5.49
C PHE A 154 5.25 3.81 -5.43
N GLY A 155 4.90 4.87 -6.15
CA GLY A 155 5.66 6.11 -6.25
C GLY A 155 6.46 6.24 -7.55
N THR A 156 7.19 7.35 -7.68
CA THR A 156 8.08 7.61 -8.81
C THR A 156 9.21 6.60 -8.83
N VAL A 157 9.20 5.67 -9.79
CA VAL A 157 10.43 4.97 -10.17
C VAL A 157 11.36 6.06 -10.70
N ALA A 158 12.34 6.48 -9.90
CA ALA A 158 13.39 7.34 -10.40
C ALA A 158 14.03 6.59 -11.57
N ARG A 159 13.76 7.03 -12.81
CA ARG A 159 14.54 6.60 -13.96
C ARG A 159 15.99 6.93 -13.61
N LYS A 160 16.77 5.91 -13.26
CA LYS A 160 18.20 6.04 -13.04
C LYS A 160 18.79 6.46 -14.38
N ASN A 161 18.93 7.77 -14.60
CA ASN A 161 19.57 8.32 -15.78
C ASN A 161 21.02 7.81 -15.79
N LYS A 162 21.34 6.89 -16.70
CA LYS A 162 22.73 6.66 -17.13
C LYS A 162 23.17 7.93 -17.87
N LYS A 163 23.74 8.91 -17.14
CA LYS A 163 24.56 9.97 -17.74
C LYS A 163 25.86 10.09 -16.93
N GLY A 164 26.98 9.88 -17.61
CA GLY A 164 28.28 10.36 -17.16
C GLY A 164 29.37 9.30 -17.00
N LEU A 165 29.88 8.75 -18.11
CA LEU A 165 31.33 8.52 -18.22
C LEU A 165 31.73 8.70 -19.69
N LYS A 166 31.89 9.97 -20.08
CA LYS A 166 32.76 10.34 -21.19
C LYS A 166 33.93 11.12 -20.60
N ASN A 167 35.12 10.71 -21.06
CA ASN A 167 36.40 11.40 -21.11
C ASN A 167 37.41 11.13 -19.98
N GLY A 168 38.40 10.33 -20.33
CA GLY A 168 39.72 10.23 -19.70
C GLY A 168 40.76 9.77 -20.71
N LYS A 169 41.34 10.74 -21.43
CA LYS A 169 42.68 10.82 -22.06
C LYS A 169 43.44 9.52 -22.40
N ALA A 170 43.86 9.42 -23.67
CA ALA A 170 45.27 9.40 -24.07
C ALA A 170 45.37 9.95 -25.50
#